data_AF-A0A4Q8L6Z0-F1
#
_entry.id   AF-A0A4Q8L6Z0-F1
#
_cell.length_a   1.000
_cell.length_b   1.000
_cell.length_c   1.000
_cell.angle_alpha   90.00
_cell.angle_beta   90.00
_cell.angle_gamma   90.00
#
_symmetry.space_group_name_H-M   'P 1'
#
loop_
_entity.id
_entity.type
_entity.pdbx_description
1 polymer ?
#
loop_
_entity_poly.entity_id
_entity_poly.type
_entity_poly.pdbx_seq_one_letter_code
_entity_poly.pdbx_strand_id
1 'polypeptide(L)' 'MPSPLVSPLLRWARRLRHPTLFKLTALLFAVDLVVPDVIPFVDEILLGLGTLLLANWKDRRASPSLDARPRSAR' A
#
# COMPACT_ATOMS: atom_id res chain seq x y z
N MET A 1 11.96 -9.82 12.25
CA MET A 1 13.07 -9.17 11.52
C MET A 1 12.71 -9.18 10.05
N PRO A 2 12.69 -8.04 9.33
CA PRO A 2 12.33 -8.05 7.93
C PRO A 2 13.39 -8.84 7.18
N SER A 3 13.01 -9.97 6.61
CA SER A 3 13.91 -10.76 5.79
C SER A 3 14.39 -9.89 4.61
N PRO A 4 15.69 -9.94 4.28
CA PRO A 4 16.30 -9.05 3.29
C PRO A 4 15.67 -9.19 1.88
N LEU A 5 14.99 -10.31 1.61
CA LEU A 5 14.32 -10.61 0.35
C LEU A 5 12.98 -9.88 0.16
N VAL A 6 12.24 -9.63 1.24
CA VAL A 6 10.88 -9.03 1.18
C VAL A 6 10.93 -7.49 1.23
N SER A 7 12.01 -6.97 1.80
CA SER A 7 12.26 -5.53 1.97
C SER A 7 12.21 -4.70 0.66
N PRO A 8 12.82 -5.13 -0.47
CA PRO A 8 12.70 -4.39 -1.73
C PRO A 8 11.27 -4.41 -2.29
N LEU A 9 10.57 -5.54 -2.20
CA LEU A 9 9.19 -5.69 -2.66
C LEU A 9 8.24 -4.75 -1.91
N LEU A 10 8.35 -4.67 -0.58
CA LEU A 10 7.53 -3.77 0.23
C LEU A 10 7.83 -2.29 -0.02
N ARG A 11 9.08 -1.93 -0.32
CA ARG A 11 9.44 -0.56 -0.72
C ARG A 11 8.84 -0.18 -2.07
N TRP A 12 8.83 -1.12 -3.01
CA TRP A 12 8.18 -0.94 -4.30
C TRP A 12 6.65 -0.80 -4.13
N ALA A 13 6.02 -1.70 -3.36
CA ALA A 13 4.59 -1.66 -3.08
C ALA A 13 4.15 -0.31 -2.51
N ARG A 14 4.94 0.29 -1.61
CA ARG A 14 4.66 1.61 -1.02
C ARG A 14 4.55 2.76 -2.04
N ARG A 15 5.11 2.61 -3.25
CA ARG A 15 4.98 3.62 -4.32
C ARG A 15 3.72 3.46 -5.17
N LEU A 16 2.96 2.38 -5.03
CA LEU A 16 1.74 2.14 -5.80
C LEU A 16 0.56 2.97 -5.27
N ARG A 17 -0.28 3.46 -6.18
CA ARG A 17 -1.55 4.14 -5.84
C ARG A 17 -2.47 3.20 -5.05
N HIS A 18 -3.17 3.74 -4.05
CA HIS A 18 -4.10 3.04 -3.14
C HIS A 18 -5.00 1.97 -3.77
N PRO A 19 -5.71 2.23 -4.88
CA PRO A 19 -6.58 1.20 -5.48
C PRO A 19 -5.80 -0.01 -6.01
N THR A 20 -4.56 0.17 -6.47
CA THR A 20 -3.72 -0.93 -6.96
C THR A 20 -3.15 -1.74 -5.80
N LEU A 21 -2.76 -1.07 -4.70
CA LEU A 21 -2.26 -1.74 -3.50
C LEU A 21 -3.34 -2.64 -2.87
N PHE A 22 -4.59 -2.15 -2.81
CA PHE A 22 -5.73 -2.94 -2.36
C PHE A 22 -5.95 -4.18 -3.22
N LYS A 23 -5.95 -4.03 -4.55
CA LYS A 23 -6.12 -5.17 -5.48
C LYS A 23 -5.02 -6.22 -5.32
N LEU A 24 -3.76 -5.79 -5.19
CA LEU A 24 -2.64 -6.71 -4.97
C LEU A 24 -2.80 -7.48 -3.65
N THR A 25 -3.17 -6.79 -2.58
CA THR A 25 -3.40 -7.41 -1.27
C THR A 25 -4.54 -8.42 -1.34
N ALA A 26 -5.67 -8.04 -1.95
CA ALA A 26 -6.84 -8.91 -2.09
C ALA A 26 -6.59 -10.12 -3.00
N LEU A 27 -5.84 -9.92 -4.10
CA LEU A 27 -5.45 -11.01 -4.99
C LEU A 27 -4.54 -12.00 -4.27
N LEU A 28 -3.53 -11.50 -3.55
CA LEU A 28 -2.61 -12.35 -2.81
C LEU A 28 -3.35 -13.15 -1.74
N PHE A 29 -4.30 -12.53 -1.04
CA PHE A 29 -5.18 -13.19 -0.06
C PHE A 29 -6.07 -14.27 -0.67
N ALA A 30 -6.67 -14.02 -1.83
CA ALA A 30 -7.47 -15.01 -2.50
C ALA A 30 -6.64 -16.20 -2.98
N VAL A 31 -5.42 -15.96 -3.48
CA VAL A 31 -4.49 -17.02 -3.90
C VAL A 31 -4.06 -17.86 -2.69
N ASP A 32 -3.74 -17.21 -1.58
CA ASP A 32 -3.33 -17.86 -0.33
C ASP A 32 -4.44 -18.79 0.23
N LEU A 33 -5.70 -18.36 0.18
CA LEU A 33 -6.85 -19.20 0.58
C LEU A 33 -7.07 -20.42 -0.33
N VAL A 34 -6.79 -20.30 -1.63
CA VAL A 34 -7.03 -21.37 -2.62
C VAL A 34 -5.87 -22.35 -2.69
N VAL A 35 -4.64 -21.89 -2.44
CA VAL A 35 -3.42 -22.68 -2.57
C VAL A 35 -2.63 -22.64 -1.25
N PRO A 36 -3.12 -23.33 -0.20
CA PRO A 36 -2.47 -23.30 1.10
C PRO A 36 -1.07 -23.93 1.06
N ASP A 37 -0.10 -23.23 1.66
CA ASP A 37 1.23 -23.72 2.06
C ASP A 37 2.29 -24.08 0.99
N VAL A 38 2.14 -23.68 -0.27
CA VAL A 38 3.20 -23.94 -1.30
C VAL A 38 4.30 -22.87 -1.36
N ILE A 39 4.00 -21.66 -0.90
CA ILE A 39 4.89 -20.50 -1.08
C ILE A 39 5.31 -20.01 0.31
N PRO A 40 6.59 -20.20 0.70
CA PRO A 40 7.08 -19.66 1.95
C PRO A 40 7.02 -18.13 1.93
N PHE A 41 6.72 -17.53 3.09
CA PHE A 41 6.65 -16.08 3.32
C PHE A 41 5.43 -15.33 2.75
N VAL A 42 4.38 -16.02 2.28
CA VAL A 42 3.16 -15.36 1.80
C VAL A 42 2.48 -14.59 2.92
N ASP A 43 2.35 -15.18 4.10
CA ASP A 43 1.72 -14.55 5.26
C ASP A 43 2.38 -13.21 5.63
N GLU A 44 3.71 -13.13 5.60
CA GLU A 44 4.45 -11.89 5.90
C GLU A 44 4.27 -10.81 4.83
N ILE A 45 4.20 -11.21 3.56
CA ILE A 45 3.89 -10.28 2.47
C ILE A 45 2.45 -9.78 2.64
N LEU A 46 1.53 -10.67 2.97
CA LEU A 46 0.11 -10.37 3.13
C LEU A 46 -0.13 -9.40 4.29
N LEU A 47 0.49 -9.65 5.44
CA LEU A 47 0.49 -8.76 6.60
C LEU A 47 1.17 -7.41 6.30
N GLY A 48 2.30 -7.44 5.59
CA GLY A 48 3.02 -6.24 5.17
C GLY A 48 2.19 -5.35 4.23
N LEU A 49 1.53 -5.95 3.24
CA LEU A 49 0.63 -5.28 2.31
C LEU A 49 -0.64 -4.77 3.03
N GLY A 50 -1.21 -5.55 3.95
CA GLY A 50 -2.35 -5.15 4.77
C GLY A 50 -2.04 -3.94 5.67
N THR A 51 -0.85 -3.91 6.28
CA THR A 51 -0.39 -2.77 7.08
C THR A 51 -0.22 -1.52 6.20
N LEU A 52 0.39 -1.68 5.01
CA LEU A 52 0.52 -0.60 4.05
C LEU A 52 -0.84 -0.09 3.57
N LEU A 53 -1.83 -0.96 3.39
CA LEU A 53 -3.20 -0.57 3.04
C LEU A 53 -3.86 0.23 4.16
N LEU A 54 -3.72 -0.21 5.40
CA LEU A 54 -4.32 0.45 6.57
C LEU A 54 -3.69 1.82 6.85
N ALA A 55 -2.36 1.91 6.79
CA ALA A 55 -1.62 3.17 6.93
C ALA A 55 -2.07 4.24 5.90
N ASN A 56 -2.54 3.76 4.75
CA ASN A 56 -2.95 4.53 3.60
C ASN A 56 -4.47 4.85 3.59
N TRP A 57 -5.27 4.35 4.53
CA TRP A 57 -6.73 4.54 4.51
C TRP A 57 -7.14 6.02 4.75
N LYS A 58 -6.28 6.82 5.39
CA LYS A 58 -6.64 8.15 5.90
C LYS A 58 -6.40 9.33 4.94
N ASP A 59 -5.65 9.15 3.85
CA ASP A 59 -5.19 10.27 2.99
C ASP A 59 -6.23 10.85 2.00
N ARG A 60 -7.52 10.49 2.13
CA ARG A 60 -8.56 11.07 1.26
C ARG A 60 -8.96 12.51 1.58
N ARG A 61 -8.35 13.16 2.59
CA ARG A 61 -8.69 14.56 2.99
C ARG A 61 -7.58 15.59 2.83
N ALA A 62 -6.38 15.21 2.42
CA ALA A 62 -5.35 16.20 2.09
C ALA A 62 -5.52 16.67 0.65
N SER A 63 -6.57 17.44 0.38
CA SER A 63 -6.53 18.43 -0.69
C SER A 63 -5.69 19.59 -0.14
N PRO A 64 -4.45 19.82 -0.61
CA PRO A 64 -3.84 21.11 -0.39
C PRO A 64 -4.52 22.06 -1.38
N SER A 65 -5.73 22.50 -1.05
CA SER A 65 -6.26 23.75 -1.59
C SER A 65 -5.46 24.88 -0.97
N LEU A 66 -4.20 25.00 -1.38
CA LEU A 66 -3.41 26.22 -1.24
C LEU A 66 -3.61 27.05 -2.51
N ASP A 67 -4.87 27.31 -2.84
CA ASP A 67 -5.26 28.50 -3.60
C ASP A 67 -5.11 29.71 -2.66
N ALA A 68 -3.88 29.96 -2.20
CA ALA A 68 -3.50 31.22 -1.56
C ALA A 68 -2.77 32.05 -2.61
N ARG A 69 -3.50 32.42 -3.67
CA ARG A 69 -3.06 33.49 -4.58
C ARG A 69 -3.65 34.79 -4.03
N PRO A 70 -2.90 35.63 -3.28
CA PRO A 70 -3.33 37.00 -3.10
C PRO A 70 -3.22 37.65 -4.47
N ARG A 71 -4.39 37.83 -5.10
CA ARG A 71 -4.54 38.72 -6.26
C ARG A 71 -3.95 40.06 -5.86
N SER A 72 -2.94 40.48 -6.60
CA SER A 72 -2.55 41.86 -6.74
C SER A 72 -3.78 42.77 -6.90
N ALA A 73 -3.96 43.69 -5.97
CA ALA A 73 -4.65 44.96 -6.15
C ALA A 73 -3.77 45.97 -5.37
N ARG A 74 -2.81 46.62 -6.03
CA ARG A 74 -2.97 47.79 -6.90
C ARG A 74 -3.63 48.96 -6.18
#